data_AF-A0A3B9IXA7-F1
#
_entry.id   AF-A0A3B9IXA7-F1
#
_cell.length_a   1.000
_cell.length_b   1.000
_cell.length_c   1.000
_cell.angle_alpha   90.00
_cell.angle_beta   90.00
_cell.angle_gamma   90.00
#
_symmetry.space_group_name_H-M   'P 1'
#
loop_
_entity.id
_entity.type
_entity.pdbx_description
1 polymer ?
#
loop_
_entity_poly.entity_id
_entity_poly.type
_entity_poly.pdbx_seq_one_letter_code
_entity_poly.pdbx_strand_id
1 'polypeptide(L)'
;MRVPETFFSVSEELVLFGISCLAGAVIGVFYDVFRAIRIIFPHNAVLVTIEDIIFLLCYAVFAMSFSSSAVRGEMRGYYILGNIIGFVIYFFTVGSVVTESIRKLFLLMSRFFSFITYPFRAAFAFLYKKLRSEFVENSKVFAKTIKNFNLLLLKPYHLLYNKMENNERKNVADIGSEKKEKN
;
A
#
# COMPACT_ATOMS: atom_id res chain seq x y z
N MET A 1 2.24 61.92 25.24
CA MET A 1 3.10 61.67 24.06
C MET A 1 2.37 60.69 23.17
N ARG A 2 1.97 61.08 21.95
CA ARG A 2 1.46 60.13 20.94
C ARG A 2 2.66 59.37 20.41
N VAL A 3 2.87 58.17 20.97
CA VAL A 3 3.76 57.17 20.37
C VAL A 3 3.24 56.87 18.96
N PRO A 4 4.11 56.76 17.95
CA PRO A 4 3.67 56.37 16.62
C PRO A 4 2.95 55.02 16.74
N GLU A 5 1.80 54.90 16.08
CA GLU A 5 0.85 53.77 16.09
C GLU A 5 1.47 52.41 15.68
N THR A 6 2.79 52.36 15.46
CA THR A 6 3.59 51.21 15.02
C THR A 6 4.34 50.50 16.15
N PHE A 7 4.49 51.12 17.33
CA PHE A 7 5.11 50.48 18.48
C PHE A 7 4.04 49.96 19.44
N PHE A 8 3.68 48.69 19.26
CA PHE A 8 2.86 47.95 20.21
C PHE A 8 3.55 47.89 21.57
N SER A 9 2.75 48.01 22.64
CA SER A 9 3.24 47.71 23.98
C SER A 9 3.57 46.23 24.10
N VAL A 10 4.57 45.85 24.92
CA VAL A 10 4.99 44.44 25.12
C VAL A 10 3.80 43.55 25.48
N SER A 11 2.85 44.07 26.26
CA SER A 11 1.62 43.37 26.65
C SER A 11 0.73 43.04 25.45
N GLU A 12 0.65 43.94 24.47
CA GLU A 12 -0.21 43.82 23.29
C GLU A 12 0.40 42.86 22.27
N GLU A 13 1.72 42.88 22.11
CA GLU A 13 2.47 41.88 21.32
C GLU A 13 2.28 40.46 21.88
N LEU A 14 2.24 40.32 23.20
CA LEU A 14 2.05 39.04 23.87
C LEU A 14 0.62 38.50 23.68
N VAL A 15 -0.39 39.37 23.72
CA VAL A 15 -1.79 38.99 23.40
C VAL A 15 -1.91 38.55 21.95
N LEU A 16 -1.33 39.29 21.01
CA LEU A 16 -1.33 38.92 19.58
C LEU A 16 -0.58 37.61 19.33
N PHE A 17 0.52 37.37 20.05
CA PHE A 17 1.23 36.08 20.03
C PHE A 17 0.36 34.93 20.55
N GLY A 18 -0.36 35.14 21.65
CA GLY A 18 -1.31 34.16 22.18
C GLY A 18 -2.44 33.82 21.20
N ILE A 19 -2.99 34.84 20.53
CA ILE A 19 -3.98 34.65 19.47
C ILE A 19 -3.39 33.87 18.29
N SER A 20 -2.13 34.13 17.93
CA SER A 20 -1.43 33.33 16.90
C SER A 20 -1.27 31.87 17.30
N CYS A 21 -0.95 31.60 18.57
CA CYS A 21 -0.83 30.24 19.09
C CYS A 21 -2.19 29.51 19.04
N LEU A 22 -3.27 30.19 19.44
CA LEU A 22 -4.63 29.65 19.33
C LEU A 22 -5.04 29.39 17.89
N ALA A 23 -4.71 30.30 16.97
CA ALA A 23 -4.93 30.13 15.54
C ALA A 23 -4.21 28.87 15.00
N GLY A 24 -2.95 28.66 15.37
CA GLY A 24 -2.20 27.45 15.03
C GLY A 24 -2.83 26.17 15.60
N ALA A 25 -3.36 26.23 16.82
CA ALA A 25 -4.08 25.10 17.42
C ALA A 25 -5.38 24.78 16.68
N VAL A 26 -6.15 25.79 16.25
CA VAL A 26 -7.37 25.61 15.45
C VAL A 26 -7.05 24.93 14.11
N ILE A 27 -5.98 25.32 13.42
CA ILE A 27 -5.51 24.59 12.22
C ILE A 27 -5.19 23.14 12.56
N GLY A 28 -4.57 22.90 13.71
CA GLY A 28 -4.30 21.55 14.21
C GLY A 28 -5.56 20.68 14.29
N VAL A 29 -6.67 21.26 14.78
CA VAL A 29 -7.97 20.57 14.83
C VAL A 29 -8.47 20.23 13.42
N PHE A 30 -8.40 21.18 12.49
CA PHE A 30 -8.81 20.93 11.09
C PHE A 30 -7.96 19.83 10.44
N TYR A 31 -6.64 19.83 10.67
CA TYR A 31 -5.75 18.78 10.17
C TYR A 31 -6.13 17.38 10.69
N ASP A 32 -6.62 17.29 11.92
CA ASP A 32 -7.01 16.02 12.53
C ASP A 32 -8.24 15.39 11.87
N VAL A 33 -9.20 16.21 11.40
CA VAL A 33 -10.36 15.74 10.64
C VAL A 33 -9.91 15.04 9.35
N PHE A 34 -9.00 15.66 8.60
CA PHE A 34 -8.43 15.06 7.39
C PHE A 34 -7.60 13.80 7.72
N ARG A 35 -6.82 13.82 8.81
CA ARG A 35 -6.08 12.63 9.25
C ARG A 35 -7.02 11.46 9.59
N ALA A 36 -8.15 11.71 10.24
CA ALA A 36 -9.13 10.68 10.56
C ALA A 36 -9.77 10.08 9.30
N ILE A 37 -10.12 10.92 8.32
CA ILE A 37 -10.65 10.49 7.01
C ILE A 37 -9.66 9.58 6.31
N ARG A 38 -8.37 9.96 6.26
CA ARG A 38 -7.30 9.16 5.62
C ARG A 38 -7.16 7.75 6.15
N ILE A 39 -7.42 7.53 7.44
CA ILE A 39 -7.26 6.20 8.04
C ILE A 39 -8.55 5.37 7.96
N ILE A 40 -9.72 6.01 7.95
CA ILE A 40 -11.03 5.32 7.82
C ILE A 40 -11.22 4.75 6.42
N PHE A 41 -10.79 5.48 5.38
CA PHE A 41 -10.96 5.04 4.00
C PHE A 41 -9.68 4.39 3.48
N PRO A 42 -9.56 3.05 3.42
CA PRO A 42 -8.44 2.39 2.75
C PRO A 42 -8.42 2.83 1.26
N HIS A 43 -7.43 3.65 0.90
CA HIS A 43 -7.52 4.57 -0.24
C HIS A 43 -6.94 4.02 -1.56
N ASN A 44 -7.71 4.21 -2.63
CA ASN A 44 -7.19 4.46 -3.97
C ASN A 44 -6.41 5.80 -3.95
N ALA A 45 -5.25 5.86 -4.62
CA ALA A 45 -4.33 7.01 -4.59
C ALA A 45 -4.97 8.37 -4.95
N VAL A 46 -6.06 8.36 -5.72
CA VAL A 46 -6.80 9.55 -6.18
C VAL A 46 -7.48 10.30 -5.02
N LEU A 47 -8.04 9.58 -4.05
CA LEU A 47 -8.72 10.24 -2.92
C LEU A 47 -7.73 10.96 -2.01
N VAL A 48 -6.53 10.39 -1.82
CA VAL A 48 -5.44 11.02 -1.06
C VAL A 48 -5.08 12.36 -1.69
N THR A 49 -5.00 12.41 -3.03
CA THR A 49 -4.59 13.61 -3.76
C THR A 49 -5.65 14.71 -3.69
N ILE A 50 -6.93 14.35 -3.79
CA ILE A 50 -8.04 15.31 -3.64
C ILE A 50 -8.04 15.91 -2.23
N GLU A 51 -7.88 15.06 -1.21
CA GLU A 51 -7.84 15.50 0.19
C GLU A 51 -6.68 16.47 0.45
N ASP A 52 -5.49 16.18 -0.08
CA ASP A 52 -4.30 17.03 0.07
C ASP A 52 -4.49 18.40 -0.60
N ILE A 53 -5.12 18.45 -1.78
CA ILE A 53 -5.46 19.70 -2.47
C ILE A 53 -6.46 20.53 -1.65
N ILE A 54 -7.50 19.90 -1.09
CA ILE A 54 -8.49 20.59 -0.25
C ILE A 54 -7.83 21.14 1.01
N PHE A 55 -6.98 20.33 1.67
CA PHE A 55 -6.25 20.75 2.85
C PHE A 55 -5.33 21.93 2.55
N LEU A 56 -4.57 21.88 1.46
CA LEU A 56 -3.69 22.97 1.03
C LEU A 56 -4.49 24.27 0.80
N LEU A 57 -5.65 24.17 0.18
CA LEU A 57 -6.52 25.31 -0.11
C LEU A 57 -7.11 25.89 1.18
N CYS A 58 -7.61 25.05 2.08
CA CYS A 58 -8.08 25.47 3.40
C CYS A 58 -6.97 26.15 4.21
N TYR A 59 -5.76 25.58 4.22
CA TYR A 59 -4.61 26.16 4.90
C TYR A 59 -4.21 27.51 4.30
N ALA A 60 -4.23 27.66 2.98
CA ALA A 60 -3.95 28.92 2.31
C ALA A 60 -4.97 30.01 2.68
N VAL A 61 -6.26 29.68 2.67
CA VAL A 61 -7.33 30.63 3.07
C VAL A 61 -7.18 31.01 4.54
N PHE A 62 -6.88 30.05 5.41
CA PHE A 62 -6.64 30.32 6.82
C PHE A 62 -5.43 31.24 7.02
N ALA A 63 -4.29 30.94 6.39
CA ALA A 63 -3.07 31.72 6.49
C ALA A 63 -3.28 33.16 5.99
N MET A 64 -4.02 33.33 4.89
CA MET A 64 -4.41 34.66 4.39
C MET A 64 -5.35 35.39 5.36
N SER A 65 -6.34 34.70 5.90
CA SER A 65 -7.30 35.28 6.86
C SER A 65 -6.62 35.70 8.16
N PHE A 66 -5.68 34.88 8.65
CA PHE A 66 -4.88 35.16 9.83
C PHE A 66 -3.94 36.34 9.60
N SER A 67 -3.24 36.37 8.46
CA SER A 67 -2.40 37.51 8.06
C SER A 67 -3.21 38.81 7.93
N SER A 68 -4.40 38.75 7.33
CA SER A 68 -5.27 39.92 7.18
C SER A 68 -5.83 40.44 8.52
N SER A 69 -6.22 39.54 9.42
CA SER A 69 -6.90 39.89 10.67
C SER A 69 -5.95 40.26 11.80
N ALA A 70 -4.86 39.50 11.98
CA ALA A 70 -4.00 39.63 13.15
C ALA A 70 -2.88 40.66 12.97
N VAL A 71 -2.49 40.94 11.71
CA VAL A 71 -1.19 41.57 11.45
C VAL A 71 -1.29 43.00 10.91
N ARG A 72 -2.49 43.47 10.52
CA ARG A 72 -2.69 44.80 9.86
C ARG A 72 -1.69 45.06 8.71
N GLY A 73 -1.09 44.02 8.12
CA GLY A 73 -0.06 44.11 7.06
C GLY A 73 1.41 44.14 7.51
N GLU A 74 1.74 44.26 8.81
CA GLU A 74 3.14 44.23 9.29
C GLU A 74 3.58 42.85 9.80
N MET A 75 3.97 41.97 8.87
CA MET A 75 4.37 40.59 9.16
C MET A 75 5.64 40.52 10.01
N ARG A 76 5.49 40.47 11.33
CA ARG A 76 6.56 40.13 12.28
C ARG A 76 6.69 38.62 12.43
N GLY A 77 7.93 38.12 12.42
CA GLY A 77 8.23 36.68 12.47
C GLY A 77 7.68 35.94 13.70
N TYR A 78 7.43 36.65 14.80
CA TYR A 78 6.87 36.08 16.02
C TYR A 78 5.48 35.47 15.83
N TYR A 79 4.66 35.98 14.89
CA TYR A 79 3.35 35.41 14.63
C TYR A 79 3.46 34.04 13.95
N ILE A 80 4.36 33.89 12.98
CA ILE A 80 4.61 32.61 12.30
C ILE A 80 5.09 31.57 13.32
N LEU A 81 6.02 31.96 14.20
CA LEU A 81 6.50 31.11 15.29
C LEU A 81 5.36 30.70 16.22
N GLY A 82 4.48 31.63 16.62
CA GLY A 82 3.31 31.32 17.45
C GLY A 82 2.39 30.29 16.82
N ASN A 83 2.10 30.43 15.53
CA ASN A 83 1.27 29.48 14.78
C ASN A 83 1.90 28.09 14.73
N ILE A 84 3.20 28.01 14.43
CA ILE A 84 3.95 26.75 14.39
C ILE A 84 3.95 26.09 15.77
N ILE A 85 4.23 26.85 16.83
CA ILE A 85 4.25 26.34 18.20
C ILE A 85 2.88 25.82 18.61
N GLY A 86 1.81 26.59 18.35
CA GLY A 86 0.43 26.19 18.64
C GLY A 86 0.03 24.90 17.91
N PHE A 87 0.40 24.80 16.63
CA PHE A 87 0.18 23.59 15.84
C PHE A 87 0.95 22.39 16.38
N VAL A 88 2.23 22.54 16.73
CA VAL A 88 3.08 21.45 17.24
C VAL A 88 2.56 20.94 18.59
N ILE A 89 2.18 21.84 19.50
CA ILE A 89 1.60 21.48 20.80
C ILE A 89 0.31 20.68 20.60
N TYR A 90 -0.56 21.12 19.69
CA TYR A 90 -1.79 20.41 19.36
C TYR A 90 -1.50 19.04 18.74
N PHE A 91 -0.60 18.99 17.75
CA PHE A 91 -0.24 17.76 17.04
C PHE A 91 0.32 16.69 17.99
N PHE A 92 1.16 17.08 18.95
CA PHE A 92 1.71 16.14 19.91
C PHE A 92 0.64 15.63 20.90
N THR A 93 -0.22 16.53 21.38
CA THR A 93 -1.24 16.21 22.37
C THR A 93 -2.35 15.33 21.78
N VAL A 94 -2.98 15.80 20.70
CA VAL A 94 -4.18 15.16 20.14
C VAL A 94 -3.81 14.09 19.11
N GLY A 95 -2.71 14.29 18.37
CA GLY A 95 -2.27 13.33 17.35
C GLY A 95 -1.91 11.95 17.90
N SER A 96 -1.49 11.85 19.16
CA SER A 96 -1.28 10.57 19.84
C SER A 96 -2.61 9.90 20.22
N VAL A 97 -3.58 10.67 20.73
CA VAL A 97 -4.91 10.16 21.10
C VAL A 97 -5.67 9.63 19.88
N VAL A 98 -5.59 10.33 18.76
CA VAL A 98 -6.35 10.00 17.55
C VAL A 98 -5.77 8.77 16.85
N THR A 99 -4.45 8.67 16.74
CA THR A 99 -3.79 7.49 16.14
C THR A 99 -4.08 6.22 16.96
N GLU A 100 -4.06 6.31 18.29
CA GLU A 100 -4.44 5.20 19.16
C GLU A 100 -5.93 4.83 19.04
N SER A 101 -6.82 5.82 18.97
CA SER A 101 -8.26 5.60 18.79
C SER A 101 -8.57 4.87 17.49
N ILE A 102 -7.91 5.28 16.41
CA ILE A 102 -8.09 4.69 15.10
C ILE A 102 -7.50 3.28 15.02
N ARG A 103 -6.33 3.05 15.64
CA ARG A 103 -5.77 1.70 15.74
C ARG A 103 -6.70 0.76 16.48
N LYS A 104 -7.34 1.22 17.57
CA LYS A 104 -8.37 0.44 18.28
C LYS A 104 -9.56 0.12 17.38
N LEU A 105 -10.04 1.09 16.60
CA LEU A 105 -11.15 0.90 15.67
C LEU A 105 -10.81 -0.13 14.58
N PHE A 106 -9.61 -0.04 14.00
CA PHE A 106 -9.14 -1.00 12.99
C PHE A 106 -8.97 -2.41 13.58
N LEU A 107 -8.42 -2.54 14.78
CA LEU A 107 -8.32 -3.83 15.49
C LEU A 107 -9.70 -4.43 15.76
N LEU A 108 -10.66 -3.60 16.17
CA LEU A 108 -12.04 -4.03 16.39
C LEU A 108 -12.64 -4.55 15.06
N MET A 109 -12.53 -3.79 13.98
CA MET A 109 -13.04 -4.16 12.66
C MET A 109 -12.38 -5.44 12.12
N SER A 110 -11.06 -5.56 12.25
CA SER A 110 -10.31 -6.76 11.87
C SER A 110 -10.71 -7.97 12.70
N ARG A 111 -10.97 -7.78 13.99
CA ARG A 111 -11.46 -8.86 14.86
C ARG A 111 -12.86 -9.30 14.48
N PHE A 112 -13.76 -8.38 14.14
CA PHE A 112 -15.06 -8.69 13.57
C PHE A 112 -14.94 -9.49 12.26
N PHE A 113 -14.05 -9.06 11.36
CA PHE A 113 -13.84 -9.75 10.09
C PHE A 113 -13.17 -11.13 10.26
N SER A 114 -12.23 -11.26 11.19
CA SER A 114 -11.65 -12.57 11.52
C SER A 114 -12.69 -13.47 12.18
N PHE A 115 -13.61 -12.93 12.98
CA PHE A 115 -14.67 -13.70 13.62
C PHE A 115 -15.67 -14.23 12.59
N ILE A 116 -16.05 -13.43 11.59
CA ILE A 116 -16.96 -13.88 10.52
C ILE A 116 -16.27 -14.88 9.57
N THR A 117 -14.99 -14.69 9.28
CA THR A 117 -14.24 -15.56 8.37
C THR A 117 -13.72 -16.84 9.03
N TYR A 118 -13.61 -16.89 10.35
CA TYR A 118 -13.20 -18.08 11.11
C TYR A 118 -14.08 -19.32 10.86
N PRO A 119 -15.43 -19.28 11.03
CA PRO A 119 -16.28 -20.42 10.73
C PRO A 119 -16.24 -20.79 9.25
N PHE A 120 -16.09 -19.81 8.36
CA PHE A 120 -15.99 -20.04 6.92
C PHE A 120 -14.69 -20.76 6.53
N ARG A 121 -13.56 -20.38 7.13
CA ARG A 121 -12.26 -21.06 6.95
C ARG A 121 -12.29 -22.49 7.48
N ALA A 122 -12.92 -22.72 8.64
CA ALA A 122 -13.08 -24.05 9.21
C ALA A 122 -13.96 -24.95 8.33
N ALA A 123 -15.08 -24.43 7.84
CA ALA A 123 -15.95 -25.14 6.90
C ALA A 123 -15.25 -25.47 5.58
N PHE A 124 -14.48 -24.52 5.04
CA PHE A 124 -13.74 -24.73 3.79
C PHE A 124 -12.58 -25.71 3.96
N ALA A 125 -11.87 -25.68 5.10
CA ALA A 125 -10.84 -26.67 5.43
C ALA A 125 -11.43 -28.08 5.58
N PHE A 126 -12.63 -28.19 6.16
CA PHE A 126 -13.37 -29.45 6.25
C PHE A 126 -13.75 -29.97 4.86
N LEU A 127 -14.25 -29.10 3.97
CA LEU A 127 -14.59 -29.45 2.59
C LEU A 127 -13.35 -29.87 1.79
N TYR A 128 -12.23 -29.16 1.94
CA TYR A 128 -10.95 -29.54 1.32
C TYR A 128 -10.43 -30.89 1.80
N LYS A 129 -10.55 -31.19 3.10
CA LYS A 129 -10.16 -32.50 3.64
C LYS A 129 -11.00 -33.62 3.04
N LYS A 130 -12.31 -33.39 2.87
CA LYS A 130 -13.26 -34.33 2.26
C LYS A 130 -13.00 -34.55 0.77
N LEU A 131 -12.75 -33.48 0.02
CA LEU A 131 -12.40 -33.56 -1.40
C LEU A 131 -11.04 -34.22 -1.62
N ARG A 132 -10.06 -33.97 -0.74
CA ARG A 132 -8.72 -34.57 -0.83
C ARG A 132 -8.74 -36.09 -0.66
N SER A 133 -9.57 -36.64 0.23
CA SER A 133 -9.67 -38.09 0.38
C SER A 133 -10.23 -38.76 -0.88
N GLU A 134 -11.29 -38.21 -1.47
CA GLU A 134 -11.88 -38.75 -2.70
C GLU A 134 -10.97 -38.53 -3.92
N PHE A 135 -10.29 -37.38 -4.01
CA PHE A 135 -9.37 -37.08 -5.10
C PHE A 135 -8.14 -38.01 -5.11
N VAL A 136 -7.60 -38.36 -3.93
CA VAL A 136 -6.46 -39.31 -3.84
C VAL A 136 -6.86 -40.73 -4.25
N GLU A 137 -8.11 -41.11 -4.04
CA GLU A 137 -8.64 -42.41 -4.49
C GLU A 137 -8.87 -42.41 -6.00
N ASN A 138 -9.52 -41.36 -6.53
CA ASN A 138 -9.71 -41.16 -7.96
C ASN A 138 -8.38 -40.99 -8.72
N SER A 139 -7.35 -40.37 -8.13
CA SER A 139 -6.05 -40.20 -8.77
C SER A 139 -5.31 -41.53 -8.96
N LYS A 140 -5.49 -42.50 -8.05
CA LYS A 140 -4.95 -43.85 -8.22
C LYS A 140 -5.64 -44.59 -9.36
N VAL A 141 -6.96 -44.44 -9.48
CA VAL A 141 -7.74 -44.99 -10.60
C VAL A 141 -7.28 -44.36 -11.91
N PHE A 142 -7.14 -43.04 -11.96
CA PHE A 142 -6.69 -42.31 -13.14
C PHE A 142 -5.25 -42.68 -13.56
N ALA A 143 -4.33 -42.80 -12.60
CA ALA A 143 -2.96 -43.24 -12.86
C ALA A 143 -2.91 -44.68 -13.40
N LYS A 144 -3.77 -45.58 -12.91
CA LYS A 144 -3.91 -46.95 -13.42
C LYS A 144 -4.47 -46.95 -14.85
N THR A 145 -5.48 -46.11 -15.13
CA THR A 145 -6.06 -45.93 -16.47
C THR A 145 -5.02 -45.39 -17.45
N ILE A 146 -4.27 -44.34 -17.10
CA ILE A 146 -3.18 -43.79 -17.94
C ILE A 146 -2.11 -44.87 -18.20
N LYS A 147 -1.73 -45.66 -17.19
CA LYS A 147 -0.75 -46.74 -17.35
C LYS A 147 -1.25 -47.83 -18.31
N ASN A 148 -2.54 -48.17 -18.26
CA ASN A 148 -3.17 -49.08 -19.22
C ASN A 148 -3.22 -48.48 -20.63
N PHE A 149 -3.51 -47.19 -20.77
CA PHE A 149 -3.47 -46.50 -22.07
C PHE A 149 -2.04 -46.45 -22.65
N ASN A 150 -1.02 -46.21 -21.82
CA ASN A 150 0.39 -46.26 -22.24
C ASN A 150 0.89 -47.67 -22.57
N LEU A 151 0.22 -48.72 -22.08
CA LEU A 151 0.46 -50.11 -22.47
C LEU A 151 -0.24 -50.46 -23.79
N LEU A 152 -1.42 -49.89 -24.05
CA LEU A 152 -2.16 -50.03 -25.31
C LEU A 152 -1.53 -49.24 -26.46
N LEU A 153 -0.88 -48.12 -26.15
CA LEU A 153 0.05 -47.47 -27.06
C LEU A 153 1.21 -48.45 -27.28
N LEU A 154 1.17 -49.14 -28.43
CA LEU A 154 2.23 -50.04 -28.89
C LEU A 154 3.56 -49.31 -28.69
N LYS A 155 4.45 -49.85 -27.83
CA LYS A 155 5.82 -49.33 -27.74
C LYS A 155 6.37 -49.30 -29.16
N PRO A 156 6.93 -48.18 -29.64
CA PRO A 156 7.57 -48.17 -30.94
C PRO A 156 8.65 -49.27 -30.91
N TYR A 157 8.38 -50.36 -31.63
CA TYR A 157 9.36 -51.43 -31.79
C TYR A 157 10.59 -50.78 -32.41
N HIS A 158 11.75 -50.92 -31.79
CA HIS A 158 13.00 -50.46 -32.38
C HIS A 158 13.24 -51.31 -33.65
N LEU A 159 12.76 -50.83 -34.79
CA LEU A 159 12.87 -51.51 -36.08
C LEU A 159 14.36 -51.68 -36.40
N LEU A 160 14.86 -52.91 -36.27
CA LEU A 160 16.23 -53.30 -36.61
C LEU A 160 16.45 -53.35 -38.13
N TYR A 161 15.36 -53.35 -38.90
CA TYR A 161 15.36 -53.26 -40.35
C TYR A 161 15.61 -51.83 -40.81
N ASN A 162 16.80 -51.32 -40.48
CA ASN A 162 17.68 -50.65 -41.43
C ASN A 162 19.01 -50.24 -40.75
N LYS A 163 19.52 -51.03 -39.80
CA LYS A 163 20.65 -50.59 -38.97
C LYS A 163 21.98 -50.61 -39.72
N MET A 164 22.15 -51.54 -40.66
CA MET A 164 23.39 -51.66 -41.45
C MET A 164 23.48 -50.56 -42.52
N GLU A 165 22.41 -50.35 -43.30
CA GLU A 165 22.41 -49.31 -44.34
C GLU A 165 22.55 -47.90 -43.76
N ASN A 166 21.92 -47.64 -42.60
CA ASN A 166 22.02 -46.33 -41.95
C ASN A 166 23.42 -46.09 -41.33
N ASN A 167 24.11 -47.15 -40.87
CA ASN A 167 25.51 -47.06 -40.45
C ASN A 167 26.44 -46.88 -41.65
N GLU A 168 26.21 -47.56 -42.78
CA GLU A 168 26.99 -47.34 -44.02
C GLU A 168 26.79 -45.92 -44.56
N ARG A 169 25.56 -45.39 -44.62
CA ARG A 169 25.30 -44.00 -45.02
C ARG A 169 26.00 -43.00 -44.10
N LYS A 170 26.01 -43.25 -42.78
CA LYS A 170 26.74 -42.40 -41.82
C LYS A 170 28.25 -42.47 -42.02
N ASN A 171 28.82 -43.66 -42.20
CA ASN A 171 30.26 -43.82 -42.45
C ASN A 171 30.70 -43.19 -43.78
N VAL A 172 29.90 -43.31 -44.84
CA VAL A 172 30.18 -42.65 -46.14
C VAL A 172 30.08 -41.13 -46.03
N ALA A 173 29.13 -40.61 -45.24
CA ALA A 173 29.04 -39.17 -44.98
C ALA A 173 30.26 -38.65 -44.20
N ASP A 174 30.72 -39.38 -43.18
CA ASP A 174 31.90 -39.02 -42.37
C ASP A 174 33.20 -38.99 -43.19
N ILE A 175 33.41 -40.00 -44.04
CA ILE A 175 34.57 -40.08 -44.95
C ILE A 175 34.53 -38.93 -46.00
N GLY A 176 33.33 -38.54 -46.42
CA GLY A 176 33.12 -37.41 -47.34
C GLY A 176 33.44 -36.06 -46.71
N SER A 177 33.15 -35.87 -45.42
CA SER A 177 33.54 -34.66 -44.67
C SER A 177 35.04 -34.60 -44.39
N GLU A 178 35.68 -35.71 -43.99
CA GLU A 178 37.13 -35.73 -43.73
C GLU A 178 37.99 -35.47 -45.00
N LYS A 179 37.53 -35.92 -46.18
CA LYS A 179 38.21 -35.62 -47.45
C LYS A 179 38.07 -34.16 -47.89
N LYS A 180 37.02 -33.46 -47.46
CA LYS A 180 36.83 -32.02 -47.74
C LYS A 180 37.66 -31.12 -46.82
N GLU A 181 38.11 -31.62 -45.67
CA GLU A 181 38.87 -30.86 -44.69
C GLU A 181 40.39 -30.97 -44.88
N LYS A 182 40.86 -31.90 -45.74
CA LYS A 182 42.28 -32.14 -46.06
C LYS A 182 42.75 -31.67 -47.45
N ASN A 183 41.86 -31.07 -48.26
CA ASN A 183 42.18 -30.39 -49.53
C ASN A 183 41.98 -28.89 -49.37
#